data_AF-A0A835MTQ2-F1
#
_entry.id   AF-A0A835MTQ2-F1
#
_cell.length_a   1.000
_cell.length_b   1.000
_cell.length_c   1.000
_cell.angle_alpha   90.00
_cell.angle_beta   90.00
_cell.angle_gamma   90.00
#
_symmetry.space_group_name_H-M   'P 1'
#
loop_
_entity.id
_entity.type
_entity.pdbx_description
1 polymer ?
#
loop_
_entity_poly.entity_id
_entity_poly.type
_entity_poly.pdbx_seq_one_letter_code
_entity_poly.pdbx_strand_id
1 'polypeptide(L)'
;MKVGEGVFYGAPRATSFLLSHRRRTTLRTFSCSSFPDHISFIKEVAATQPPKHLSHLLRMLKTKGESIVSPRAKKGCSLLPFHWLEAVQVSMNANAVTALLRWPTAPPGMEMPVVEVCKHGVWLLAKTVDQYINRILVEEDADISSEGNADLFLAAADAGDNLYTKGDYAKSHILDLDAYLLKKVGLFPDVLERKVMLCLQKGDHISALVTGEFYAKKKHFPGFARPFAFNAEVMLKFV
;
A
#
# COMPACT_ATOMS: atom_id res chain seq x y z
N MET A 1 -71.18 -41.66 -33.41
CA MET A 1 -71.49 -40.73 -34.53
C MET A 1 -70.32 -39.77 -34.68
N LYS A 2 -70.01 -39.46 -35.93
CA LYS A 2 -68.82 -38.78 -36.46
C LYS A 2 -69.14 -37.28 -36.65
N VAL A 3 -68.08 -36.47 -36.79
CA VAL A 3 -68.03 -35.07 -37.33
C VAL A 3 -68.41 -33.96 -36.33
N GLY A 4 -67.66 -32.86 -36.17
CA GLY A 4 -66.40 -32.40 -36.77
C GLY A 4 -66.13 -30.91 -36.44
N GLU A 5 -64.83 -30.56 -36.46
CA GLU A 5 -64.11 -29.30 -36.79
C GLU A 5 -64.81 -27.91 -36.66
N GLY A 6 -64.17 -26.82 -36.23
CA GLY A 6 -62.74 -26.57 -36.01
C GLY A 6 -62.38 -25.12 -35.62
N VAL A 7 -61.14 -24.97 -35.16
CA VAL A 7 -60.11 -23.91 -35.34
C VAL A 7 -60.49 -22.42 -35.19
N PHE A 8 -59.86 -21.69 -34.25
CA PHE A 8 -58.82 -20.66 -34.54
C PHE A 8 -58.15 -20.10 -33.27
N TYR A 9 -56.87 -19.75 -33.44
CA TYR A 9 -55.84 -19.38 -32.46
C TYR A 9 -56.05 -18.03 -31.75
N GLY A 10 -55.52 -17.91 -30.52
CA GLY A 10 -55.30 -16.63 -29.85
C GLY A 10 -54.48 -16.76 -28.56
N ALA A 11 -53.20 -16.39 -28.61
CA ALA A 11 -52.21 -16.47 -27.53
C ALA A 11 -52.53 -15.57 -26.31
N PRO A 12 -51.93 -15.82 -25.13
CA PRO A 12 -52.25 -15.15 -23.88
C PRO A 12 -51.52 -13.81 -23.72
N ARG A 13 -52.24 -12.78 -23.25
CA ARG A 13 -51.66 -11.55 -22.68
C ARG A 13 -51.05 -11.88 -21.31
N ALA A 14 -49.74 -12.13 -21.27
CA ALA A 14 -48.97 -12.03 -20.04
C ALA A 14 -48.42 -10.60 -19.94
N THR A 15 -48.93 -9.84 -18.97
CA THR A 15 -48.37 -8.55 -18.56
C THR A 15 -47.01 -8.78 -17.90
N SER A 16 -45.94 -8.41 -18.59
CA SER A 16 -44.59 -8.36 -18.05
C SER A 16 -44.47 -7.19 -17.07
N PHE A 17 -44.38 -7.50 -15.78
CA PHE A 17 -43.90 -6.54 -14.79
C PHE A 17 -42.40 -6.34 -15.00
N LEU A 18 -42.04 -5.28 -15.72
CA LEU A 18 -40.67 -4.76 -15.74
C LEU A 18 -40.39 -4.09 -14.37
N LEU A 19 -39.99 -4.90 -13.40
CA LEU A 19 -39.26 -4.40 -12.23
C LEU A 19 -37.88 -3.97 -12.73
N SER A 20 -37.80 -2.72 -13.17
CA SER A 20 -36.54 -2.01 -13.34
C SER A 20 -35.81 -2.02 -11.99
N HIS A 21 -34.86 -2.95 -11.85
CA HIS A 21 -33.92 -3.00 -10.76
C HIS A 21 -32.94 -1.84 -10.94
N ARG A 22 -33.41 -0.63 -10.64
CA ARG A 22 -32.58 0.56 -10.52
C ARG A 22 -31.76 0.37 -9.24
N ARG A 23 -30.70 -0.44 -9.33
CA ARG A 23 -29.66 -0.50 -8.30
C ARG A 23 -29.12 0.92 -8.18
N ARG A 24 -29.59 1.63 -7.14
CA ARG A 24 -28.90 2.81 -6.64
C ARG A 24 -27.50 2.32 -6.26
N THR A 25 -26.52 2.62 -7.11
CA THR A 25 -25.16 2.83 -6.64
C THR A 25 -25.26 3.90 -5.57
N THR A 26 -25.32 3.47 -4.31
CA THR A 26 -25.05 4.35 -3.18
C THR A 26 -23.61 4.80 -3.35
N LEU A 27 -23.43 5.95 -4.00
CA LEU A 27 -22.26 6.78 -3.84
C LEU A 27 -22.16 7.03 -2.33
N ARG A 28 -21.34 6.22 -1.65
CA ARG A 28 -20.89 6.55 -0.30
C ARG A 28 -20.13 7.84 -0.47
N THR A 29 -20.75 8.94 -0.07
CA THR A 29 -20.08 10.23 0.04
C THR A 29 -18.98 10.02 1.07
N PHE A 30 -17.74 9.85 0.60
CA PHE A 30 -16.58 9.81 1.46
C PHE A 30 -16.41 11.22 2.02
N SER A 31 -16.99 11.44 3.21
CA SER A 31 -16.74 12.65 3.98
C SER A 31 -15.23 12.84 4.04
N CYS A 32 -14.79 14.02 3.58
CA CYS A 32 -13.40 14.43 3.59
C CYS A 32 -12.95 14.49 5.06
N SER A 33 -12.53 13.35 5.60
CA SER A 33 -11.97 13.27 6.94
C SER A 33 -10.61 13.95 6.85
N SER A 34 -10.60 15.23 7.19
CA SER A 34 -9.36 15.92 7.47
C SER A 34 -8.77 15.28 8.72
N PHE A 35 -7.47 15.09 8.72
CA PHE A 35 -6.71 14.61 9.87
C PHE A 35 -5.88 15.78 10.45
N PRO A 36 -6.53 16.87 10.90
CA PRO A 36 -5.83 18.08 11.34
C PRO A 36 -4.92 17.80 12.54
N ASP A 37 -5.32 16.87 13.40
CA ASP A 37 -4.57 16.46 14.59
C ASP A 37 -3.21 15.86 14.22
N HIS A 38 -3.15 15.02 13.18
CA HIS A 38 -1.89 14.41 12.74
C HIS A 38 -0.95 15.43 12.10
N ILE A 39 -1.50 16.34 11.30
CA ILE A 39 -0.74 17.37 10.61
C ILE A 39 -0.21 18.42 11.60
N SER A 40 -1.04 18.87 12.54
CA SER A 40 -0.65 19.81 13.60
C SER A 40 0.40 19.19 14.52
N PHE A 41 0.22 17.92 14.91
CA PHE A 41 1.19 17.22 15.75
C PHE A 41 2.58 17.17 15.12
N ILE A 42 2.71 16.84 13.83
CA ILE A 42 4.02 16.81 13.14
C ILE A 42 4.67 18.20 13.13
N LYS A 43 3.87 19.26 12.90
CA LYS A 43 4.38 20.64 12.91
C LYS A 43 4.82 21.09 14.30
N GLU A 44 4.05 20.76 15.33
CA GLU A 44 4.25 21.24 16.70
C GLU A 44 5.31 20.43 17.46
N VAL A 45 5.36 19.11 17.26
CA VAL A 45 6.16 18.18 18.07
C VAL A 45 7.40 17.70 17.31
N ALA A 46 7.25 17.27 16.05
CA ALA A 46 8.41 16.88 15.22
C ALA A 46 9.19 18.10 14.70
N ALA A 47 8.60 19.30 14.74
CA ALA A 47 9.16 20.53 14.20
C ALA A 47 9.60 20.39 12.73
N THR A 48 8.86 19.61 11.95
CA THR A 48 9.13 19.35 10.53
C THR A 48 7.91 19.68 9.66
N GLN A 49 8.13 19.81 8.35
CA GLN A 49 7.02 19.94 7.41
C GLN A 49 6.35 18.57 7.21
N PRO A 50 5.03 18.48 7.38
CA PRO A 50 4.31 17.23 7.18
C PRO A 50 4.30 16.84 5.68
N PRO A 51 4.34 15.53 5.36
CA PRO A 51 4.23 15.06 3.98
C PRO A 51 2.94 15.52 3.30
N LYS A 52 3.04 15.91 2.02
CA LYS A 52 1.92 16.51 1.24
C LYS A 52 0.68 15.62 1.21
N HIS A 53 0.85 14.33 0.96
CA HIS A 53 -0.25 13.39 0.78
C HIS A 53 -0.58 12.57 2.04
N LEU A 54 -0.16 13.03 3.23
CA LEU A 54 -0.41 12.30 4.48
C LEU A 54 -1.90 12.04 4.73
N SER A 55 -2.76 13.02 4.49
CA SER A 55 -4.22 12.87 4.65
C SER A 55 -4.82 11.80 3.72
N HIS A 56 -4.30 11.71 2.49
CA HIS A 56 -4.70 10.69 1.52
C HIS A 56 -4.26 9.31 1.99
N LEU A 57 -3.01 9.17 2.45
CA LEU A 57 -2.53 7.90 3.00
C LEU A 57 -3.38 7.43 4.18
N LEU A 58 -3.65 8.31 5.15
CA LEU A 58 -4.50 7.96 6.30
C LEU A 58 -5.89 7.51 5.86
N ARG A 59 -6.50 8.18 4.87
CA ARG A 59 -7.79 7.78 4.32
C ARG A 59 -7.73 6.40 3.65
N MET A 60 -6.70 6.14 2.85
CA MET A 60 -6.51 4.86 2.16
C MET A 60 -6.35 3.70 3.15
N LEU A 61 -5.57 3.91 4.21
CA LEU A 61 -5.36 2.91 5.25
C LEU A 61 -6.66 2.64 6.04
N LYS A 62 -7.44 3.68 6.33
CA LYS A 62 -8.79 3.50 6.90
C LYS A 62 -9.73 2.71 5.98
N THR A 63 -9.68 2.94 4.66
CA THR A 63 -10.49 2.17 3.70
C THR A 63 -10.02 0.73 3.55
N LYS A 64 -8.72 0.44 3.77
CA LYS A 64 -8.19 -0.93 3.91
C LYS A 64 -8.66 -1.64 5.18
N GLY A 65 -9.37 -0.94 6.08
CA GLY A 65 -9.85 -1.48 7.34
C GLY A 65 -8.86 -1.28 8.50
N GLU A 66 -7.82 -0.47 8.32
CA GLU A 66 -6.85 -0.20 9.37
C GLU A 66 -7.37 0.84 10.37
N SER A 67 -6.97 0.69 11.64
CA SER A 67 -7.37 1.59 12.72
C SER A 67 -6.34 2.71 12.90
N ILE A 68 -6.78 3.95 12.69
CA ILE A 68 -5.95 5.14 12.91
C ILE A 68 -5.99 5.51 14.38
N VAL A 69 -4.81 5.63 14.99
CA VAL A 69 -4.67 6.01 16.41
C VAL A 69 -4.21 7.46 16.52
N SER A 70 -4.69 8.16 17.54
CA SER A 70 -4.25 9.54 17.81
C SER A 70 -2.73 9.61 18.02
N PRO A 71 -2.02 10.61 17.44
CA PRO A 71 -0.58 10.79 17.63
C PRO A 71 -0.16 10.93 19.10
N ARG A 72 -1.08 11.43 19.94
CA ARG A 72 -0.84 11.66 21.38
C ARG A 72 -1.11 10.42 22.23
N ALA A 73 -1.70 9.37 21.68
CA ALA A 73 -1.94 8.14 22.40
C ALA A 73 -0.62 7.36 22.52
N LYS A 74 -0.03 7.34 23.72
CA LYS A 74 1.16 6.54 24.05
C LYS A 74 0.85 5.03 24.15
N LYS A 75 0.13 4.46 23.18
CA LYS A 75 -0.21 3.03 23.15
C LYS A 75 0.74 2.30 22.20
N GLY A 76 1.84 1.76 22.74
CA GLY A 76 2.73 0.84 22.00
C GLY A 76 4.18 1.30 21.81
N CYS A 77 4.52 2.58 22.05
CA CYS A 77 5.91 3.08 22.00
C CYS A 77 6.59 3.10 23.39
N SER A 78 6.28 2.14 24.27
CA SER A 78 6.85 2.10 25.63
C SER A 78 8.19 1.36 25.73
N LEU A 79 8.76 0.91 24.62
CA LEU A 79 9.99 0.12 24.61
C LEU A 79 10.93 0.70 23.57
N LEU A 80 11.70 1.72 23.93
CA LEU A 80 13.06 2.00 23.43
C LEU A 80 13.58 3.31 24.10
N PRO A 81 14.79 3.32 24.69
CA PRO A 81 15.39 4.48 25.35
C PRO A 81 16.09 5.41 24.35
N PHE A 82 15.41 5.79 23.27
CA PHE A 82 15.84 6.86 22.38
C PHE A 82 14.66 7.78 22.10
N HIS A 83 14.79 9.01 22.58
CA HIS A 83 13.83 10.08 22.49
C HIS A 83 13.40 10.34 21.02
N TRP A 84 12.08 10.38 20.79
CA TRP A 84 11.35 10.83 19.57
C TRP A 84 11.40 9.95 18.31
N LEU A 85 10.71 8.80 18.38
CA LEU A 85 10.09 8.16 17.21
C LEU A 85 8.62 8.63 17.14
N GLU A 86 8.29 9.58 16.27
CA GLU A 86 6.89 9.99 16.07
C GLU A 86 6.15 8.99 15.18
N ALA A 87 5.79 7.86 15.77
CA ALA A 87 4.90 6.92 15.13
C ALA A 87 3.49 7.54 14.99
N VAL A 88 3.19 8.10 13.83
CA VAL A 88 1.79 8.24 13.38
C VAL A 88 1.29 6.83 13.13
N GLN A 89 0.74 6.19 14.16
CA GLN A 89 0.24 4.83 14.09
C GLN A 89 -0.99 4.77 13.17
N VAL A 90 -0.85 4.12 12.01
CA VAL A 90 -1.94 4.03 11.03
C VAL A 90 -2.59 2.65 10.97
N SER A 91 -1.98 1.62 11.58
CA SER A 91 -2.55 0.27 11.54
C SER A 91 -2.12 -0.60 12.71
N MET A 92 -2.93 -1.60 13.02
CA MET A 92 -2.68 -2.55 14.10
C MET A 92 -2.99 -3.96 13.60
N ASN A 93 -2.05 -4.56 12.87
CA ASN A 93 -2.12 -5.99 12.51
C ASN A 93 -1.34 -6.77 13.57
N ALA A 94 -2.06 -7.26 14.58
CA ALA A 94 -1.69 -8.13 15.71
C ALA A 94 -0.44 -7.80 16.57
N ASN A 95 0.66 -7.25 16.05
CA ASN A 95 1.86 -6.84 16.79
C ASN A 95 2.74 -5.77 16.08
N ALA A 96 2.31 -5.29 14.91
CA ALA A 96 3.07 -4.33 14.11
C ALA A 96 2.26 -3.07 13.83
N VAL A 97 2.94 -1.93 13.77
CA VAL A 97 2.33 -0.61 13.64
C VAL A 97 3.00 0.20 12.55
N THR A 98 2.24 0.55 11.50
CA THR A 98 2.72 1.47 10.46
C THR A 98 2.83 2.90 11.00
N ALA A 99 3.95 3.55 10.75
CA ALA A 99 4.38 4.81 11.34
C ALA A 99 5.18 5.65 10.35
N LEU A 100 5.27 6.96 10.61
CA LEU A 100 6.26 7.81 9.97
C LEU A 100 7.51 7.90 10.85
N LEU A 101 8.69 7.86 10.25
CA LEU A 101 9.94 8.01 10.99
C LEU A 101 10.46 9.44 10.83
N ARG A 102 10.68 10.12 11.97
CA ARG A 102 11.38 11.40 12.00
C ARG A 102 12.85 11.18 12.29
N TRP A 103 13.72 11.53 11.35
CA TRP A 103 15.17 11.46 11.56
C TRP A 103 15.64 12.59 12.48
N PRO A 104 16.44 12.31 13.53
CA PRO A 104 17.03 13.35 14.36
C PRO A 104 17.95 14.29 13.57
N THR A 105 18.69 13.74 12.62
CA THR A 105 19.64 14.47 11.75
C THR A 105 19.40 14.07 10.30
N ALA A 106 18.24 14.44 9.76
CA ALA A 106 17.90 14.17 8.36
C ALA A 106 18.90 14.87 7.42
N PRO A 107 19.52 14.17 6.46
CA PRO A 107 20.22 14.83 5.37
C PRO A 107 19.26 15.75 4.60
N PRO A 108 19.75 16.87 4.03
CA PRO A 108 18.91 17.75 3.23
C PRO A 108 18.31 16.99 2.04
N GLY A 109 16.99 17.12 1.87
CA GLY A 109 16.23 16.43 0.83
C GLY A 109 15.73 15.02 1.20
N MET A 110 15.99 14.53 2.42
CA MET A 110 15.40 13.28 2.90
C MET A 110 14.05 13.54 3.58
N GLU A 111 12.97 13.03 2.99
CA GLU A 111 11.63 13.07 3.58
C GLU A 111 11.46 12.03 4.71
N MET A 112 10.36 12.14 5.46
CA MET A 112 9.99 11.19 6.51
C MET A 112 9.55 9.85 5.89
N PRO A 113 10.29 8.74 6.09
CA PRO A 113 9.91 7.47 5.51
C PRO A 113 8.76 6.81 6.27
N VAL A 114 8.03 5.96 5.56
CA VAL A 114 7.00 5.09 6.12
C VAL A 114 7.68 3.82 6.62
N VAL A 115 7.46 3.49 7.88
CA VAL A 115 8.07 2.36 8.55
C VAL A 115 7.01 1.52 9.26
N GLU A 116 7.30 0.26 9.48
CA GLU A 116 6.54 -0.63 10.35
C GLU A 116 7.33 -0.82 11.66
N VAL A 117 6.69 -0.51 12.79
CA VAL A 117 7.26 -0.64 14.12
C VAL A 117 6.73 -1.92 14.74
N CYS A 118 7.64 -2.83 15.02
CA CYS A 118 7.39 -4.12 15.66
C CYS A 118 8.02 -4.14 17.05
N LYS A 119 7.62 -5.10 17.90
CA LYS A 119 8.18 -5.27 19.26
C LYS A 119 9.71 -5.27 19.31
N HIS A 120 10.38 -5.77 18.27
CA HIS A 120 11.83 -5.96 18.25
C HIS A 120 12.53 -5.22 17.09
N GLY A 121 11.93 -4.17 16.53
CA GLY A 121 12.61 -3.41 15.49
C GLY A 121 11.71 -2.51 14.67
N VAL A 122 12.34 -1.80 13.74
CA VAL A 122 11.68 -0.89 12.79
C VAL A 122 12.05 -1.33 11.38
N TRP A 123 11.04 -1.56 10.55
CA TRP A 123 11.17 -2.04 9.19
C TRP A 123 10.81 -0.91 8.23
N LEU A 124 11.65 -0.65 7.24
CA LEU A 124 11.36 0.38 6.25
C LEU A 124 10.36 -0.15 5.21
N LEU A 125 9.21 0.49 5.09
CA LEU A 125 8.20 0.16 4.07
C LEU A 125 8.41 0.99 2.80
N ALA A 126 8.64 2.29 2.93
CA ALA A 126 8.86 3.18 1.80
C ALA A 126 9.65 4.43 2.22
N LYS A 127 10.36 5.05 1.26
CA LYS A 127 11.16 6.25 1.56
C LYS A 127 10.31 7.50 1.74
N THR A 128 9.17 7.55 1.06
CA THR A 128 8.24 8.68 1.09
C THR A 128 6.81 8.15 1.18
N VAL A 129 5.90 9.01 1.64
CA VAL A 129 4.45 8.72 1.68
C VAL A 129 3.94 8.46 0.26
N ASP A 130 4.38 9.25 -0.70
CA ASP A 130 3.98 9.15 -2.10
C ASP A 130 4.37 7.81 -2.71
N GLN A 131 5.60 7.34 -2.42
CA GLN A 131 6.08 6.04 -2.86
C GLN A 131 5.23 4.90 -2.24
N TYR A 132 4.80 5.05 -0.98
CA TYR A 132 3.94 4.07 -0.32
C TYR A 132 2.51 4.05 -0.87
N ILE A 133 1.92 5.24 -1.11
CA ILE A 133 0.61 5.36 -1.76
C ILE A 133 0.63 4.68 -3.13
N ASN A 134 1.63 4.99 -3.95
CA ASN A 134 1.75 4.42 -5.29
C ASN A 134 1.90 2.89 -5.24
N ARG A 135 2.72 2.38 -4.30
CA ARG A 135 2.80 0.93 -4.06
C ARG A 135 1.44 0.31 -3.73
N ILE A 136 0.69 0.89 -2.81
CA ILE A 136 -0.65 0.38 -2.43
C ILE A 136 -1.58 0.34 -3.64
N LEU A 137 -1.58 1.39 -4.47
CA LEU A 137 -2.43 1.47 -5.66
C LEU A 137 -2.05 0.44 -6.72
N VAL A 138 -0.75 0.22 -6.93
CA VAL A 138 -0.25 -0.79 -7.88
C VAL A 138 -0.58 -2.20 -7.42
N GLU A 139 -0.38 -2.50 -6.13
CA GLU A 139 -0.74 -3.81 -5.56
C GLU A 139 -2.25 -4.05 -5.67
N GLU A 140 -3.08 -3.04 -5.43
CA GLU A 140 -4.53 -3.11 -5.57
C GLU A 140 -4.99 -3.28 -7.03
N ASP A 141 -4.31 -2.64 -7.99
CA ASP A 141 -4.61 -2.77 -9.42
C ASP A 141 -4.20 -4.13 -9.99
N ALA A 142 -3.17 -4.75 -9.42
CA ALA A 142 -2.72 -6.08 -9.78
C ALA A 142 -3.60 -7.20 -9.20
N ASP A 143 -4.29 -6.95 -8.08
CA ASP A 143 -5.21 -7.90 -7.48
C ASP A 143 -6.57 -7.88 -8.21
N ILE A 144 -6.78 -8.91 -9.05
CA ILE A 144 -8.00 -9.07 -9.87
C ILE A 144 -9.23 -9.39 -9.00
N SER A 145 -9.02 -9.84 -7.76
CA SER A 145 -10.08 -10.38 -6.89
C SER A 145 -10.79 -9.35 -6.02
N SER A 146 -10.28 -8.12 -5.92
CA SER A 146 -10.82 -7.12 -5.00
C SER A 146 -11.97 -6.32 -5.63
N GLU A 147 -13.22 -6.70 -5.30
CA GLU A 147 -14.39 -5.83 -5.50
C GLU A 147 -14.24 -4.46 -4.77
N GLY A 148 -13.29 -4.35 -3.85
CA GLY A 148 -12.90 -3.13 -3.12
C GLY A 148 -11.95 -2.17 -3.86
N ASN A 149 -11.49 -2.50 -5.07
CA ASN A 149 -10.53 -1.69 -5.81
C ASN A 149 -11.05 -0.24 -6.02
N ALA A 150 -12.34 -0.03 -6.31
CA ALA A 150 -12.86 1.32 -6.54
C ALA A 150 -12.76 2.24 -5.30
N ASP A 151 -12.95 1.71 -4.09
CA ASP A 151 -12.98 2.51 -2.87
C ASP A 151 -11.60 3.06 -2.50
N LEU A 152 -10.53 2.30 -2.77
CA LEU A 152 -9.15 2.73 -2.50
C LEU A 152 -8.68 3.82 -3.46
N PHE A 153 -9.01 3.71 -4.74
CA PHE A 153 -8.71 4.75 -5.71
C PHE A 153 -9.51 6.04 -5.40
N LEU A 154 -10.77 5.91 -4.99
CA LEU A 154 -11.57 7.04 -4.50
C LEU A 154 -10.97 7.68 -3.22
N ALA A 155 -10.41 6.86 -2.32
CA ALA A 155 -9.74 7.35 -1.12
C ALA A 155 -8.44 8.10 -1.43
N ALA A 156 -7.68 7.65 -2.43
CA ALA A 156 -6.47 8.31 -2.90
C ALA A 156 -6.78 9.68 -3.53
N ALA A 157 -7.97 9.86 -4.12
CA ALA A 157 -8.45 11.12 -4.71
C ALA A 157 -7.37 11.76 -5.62
N ASP A 158 -7.18 13.08 -5.51
CA ASP A 158 -6.23 13.85 -6.33
C ASP A 158 -4.77 13.37 -6.19
N ALA A 159 -4.40 12.77 -5.05
CA ALA A 159 -3.06 12.19 -4.88
C ALA A 159 -2.89 10.91 -5.71
N GLY A 160 -3.96 10.12 -5.83
CA GLY A 160 -3.98 8.93 -6.69
C GLY A 160 -3.76 9.30 -8.15
N ASP A 161 -4.53 10.25 -8.67
CA ASP A 161 -4.47 10.63 -10.10
C ASP A 161 -3.09 11.17 -10.53
N ASN A 162 -2.39 11.86 -9.62
CA ASN A 162 -1.04 12.36 -9.89
C ASN A 162 0.06 11.30 -9.75
N LEU A 163 -0.13 10.29 -8.89
CA LEU A 163 0.90 9.29 -8.57
C LEU A 163 0.77 8.01 -9.39
N TYR A 164 -0.45 7.55 -9.69
CA TYR A 164 -0.71 6.30 -10.39
C TYR A 164 -2.09 6.30 -11.07
N THR A 165 -2.14 6.06 -12.38
CA THR A 165 -3.42 5.89 -13.08
C THR A 165 -3.84 4.42 -13.10
N LYS A 166 -5.10 4.15 -12.76
CA LYS A 166 -5.66 2.79 -12.77
C LYS A 166 -5.46 2.11 -14.14
N GLY A 167 -5.01 0.86 -14.11
CA GLY A 167 -4.70 0.06 -15.30
C GLY A 167 -3.31 0.32 -15.89
N ASP A 168 -2.47 1.19 -15.31
CA ASP A 168 -1.11 1.43 -15.81
C ASP A 168 -0.20 0.21 -15.66
N TYR A 169 -0.44 -0.63 -14.66
CA TYR A 169 0.24 -1.92 -14.51
C TYR A 169 -0.02 -2.82 -15.73
N ALA A 170 -1.30 -3.02 -16.10
CA ALA A 170 -1.69 -3.81 -17.25
C ALA A 170 -1.14 -3.24 -18.58
N LYS A 171 -1.16 -1.91 -18.75
CA LYS A 171 -0.58 -1.24 -19.94
C LYS A 171 0.93 -1.39 -20.06
N SER A 172 1.64 -1.64 -18.96
CA SER A 172 3.10 -1.71 -18.96
C SER A 172 3.66 -3.00 -19.56
N HIS A 173 2.82 -4.02 -19.75
CA HIS A 173 3.19 -5.37 -20.20
C HIS A 173 4.23 -6.08 -19.31
N ILE A 174 4.48 -5.58 -18.09
CA ILE A 174 5.33 -6.25 -17.11
C ILE A 174 4.48 -7.30 -16.39
N LEU A 175 4.82 -8.58 -16.56
CA LEU A 175 4.09 -9.69 -15.93
C LEU A 175 4.39 -9.83 -14.43
N ASP A 176 5.54 -9.31 -14.00
CA ASP A 176 6.07 -9.46 -12.65
C ASP A 176 5.88 -8.17 -11.85
N LEU A 177 4.98 -8.22 -10.86
CA LEU A 177 4.62 -7.09 -10.01
C LEU A 177 5.84 -6.46 -9.33
N ASP A 178 6.72 -7.29 -8.82
CA ASP A 178 7.93 -6.82 -8.13
C ASP A 178 8.89 -6.11 -9.10
N ALA A 179 8.98 -6.59 -10.35
CA ALA A 179 9.76 -5.91 -11.38
C ALA A 179 9.14 -4.55 -11.76
N TYR A 180 7.81 -4.47 -11.80
CA TYR A 180 7.12 -3.20 -12.04
C TYR A 180 7.38 -2.20 -10.90
N LEU A 181 7.20 -2.62 -9.65
CA LEU A 181 7.42 -1.78 -8.47
C LEU A 181 8.84 -1.19 -8.47
N LEU A 182 9.86 -2.03 -8.68
CA LEU A 182 11.26 -1.58 -8.70
C LEU A 182 11.59 -0.64 -9.87
N LYS A 183 10.93 -0.81 -11.02
CA LYS A 183 11.21 -0.03 -12.24
C LYS A 183 10.42 1.28 -12.31
N LYS A 184 9.18 1.30 -11.83
CA LYS A 184 8.23 2.41 -12.02
C LYS A 184 7.94 3.19 -10.74
N VAL A 185 7.92 2.54 -9.59
CA VAL A 185 7.52 3.16 -8.33
C VAL A 185 8.75 3.56 -7.51
N GLY A 186 9.63 2.61 -7.24
CA GLY A 186 10.87 2.86 -6.51
C GLY A 186 11.42 1.62 -5.81
N LEU A 187 12.47 1.83 -5.01
CA LEU A 187 13.14 0.74 -4.30
C LEU A 187 12.44 0.46 -2.98
N PHE A 188 12.14 -0.82 -2.76
CA PHE A 188 11.50 -1.34 -1.55
C PHE A 188 12.37 -2.46 -0.96
N PRO A 189 12.69 -2.41 0.34
CA PRO A 189 13.53 -3.42 0.99
C PRO A 189 12.99 -4.84 0.83
N ASP A 190 11.71 -5.05 1.13
CA ASP A 190 11.04 -6.34 1.07
C ASP A 190 10.97 -6.91 -0.36
N VAL A 191 10.72 -6.06 -1.36
CA VAL A 191 10.70 -6.48 -2.78
C VAL A 191 12.08 -6.95 -3.24
N LEU A 192 13.15 -6.26 -2.82
CA LEU A 192 14.52 -6.69 -3.12
C LEU A 192 14.87 -8.00 -2.42
N GLU A 193 14.49 -8.16 -1.14
CA GLU A 193 14.67 -9.41 -0.40
C GLU A 193 13.92 -10.58 -1.08
N ARG A 194 12.67 -10.37 -1.52
CA ARG A 194 11.89 -11.35 -2.31
C ARG A 194 12.60 -11.75 -3.59
N LYS A 195 13.15 -10.79 -4.34
CA LYS A 195 13.89 -11.05 -5.59
C LYS A 195 15.13 -11.90 -5.36
N VAL A 196 15.92 -11.57 -4.33
CA VAL A 196 17.10 -12.36 -3.96
C VAL A 196 16.70 -13.79 -3.63
N MET A 197 15.66 -13.97 -2.80
CA MET A 197 15.17 -15.30 -2.42
C MET A 197 14.66 -16.09 -3.62
N LEU A 198 13.98 -15.45 -4.57
CA LEU A 198 13.50 -16.07 -5.79
C LEU A 198 14.65 -16.50 -6.72
N CYS A 199 15.71 -15.70 -6.85
CA CYS A 199 16.92 -16.10 -7.57
C CYS A 199 17.59 -17.31 -6.91
N LEU A 200 17.70 -17.33 -5.57
CA LEU A 200 18.23 -18.46 -4.82
C LEU A 200 17.41 -19.74 -5.05
N GLN A 201 16.08 -19.65 -5.02
CA GLN A 201 15.19 -20.78 -5.27
C GLN A 201 15.30 -21.34 -6.69
N LYS A 202 15.59 -20.47 -7.68
CA LYS A 202 15.83 -20.88 -9.07
C LYS A 202 17.23 -21.46 -9.30
N GLY A 203 18.11 -21.46 -8.30
CA GLY A 203 19.51 -21.85 -8.44
C GLY A 203 20.38 -20.80 -9.14
N ASP A 204 19.87 -19.59 -9.38
CA ASP A 204 20.63 -18.50 -9.97
C ASP A 204 21.39 -17.73 -8.88
N HIS A 205 22.54 -18.29 -8.52
CA HIS A 205 23.40 -17.81 -7.46
C HIS A 205 24.05 -16.46 -7.77
N ILE A 206 24.44 -16.23 -9.04
CA ILE A 206 25.07 -14.98 -9.46
C ILE A 206 24.07 -13.83 -9.36
N SER A 207 22.85 -14.01 -9.88
CA SER A 207 21.83 -12.96 -9.80
C SER A 207 21.41 -12.69 -8.34
N ALA A 208 21.37 -13.71 -7.50
CA ALA A 208 21.11 -13.53 -6.06
C ALA A 208 22.19 -12.68 -5.38
N LEU A 209 23.47 -12.96 -5.64
CA LEU A 209 24.60 -12.18 -5.11
C LEU A 209 24.60 -10.73 -5.62
N VAL A 210 24.44 -10.53 -6.93
CA VAL A 210 24.41 -9.20 -7.54
C VAL A 210 23.24 -8.37 -6.99
N THR A 211 22.07 -8.99 -6.81
CA THR A 211 20.90 -8.31 -6.25
C THR A 211 21.08 -8.01 -4.76
N GLY A 212 21.70 -8.92 -3.99
CA GLY A 212 22.04 -8.70 -2.59
C GLY A 212 23.05 -7.56 -2.39
N GLU A 213 24.10 -7.52 -3.20
CA GLU A 213 25.08 -6.42 -3.18
C GLU A 213 24.44 -5.10 -3.60
N PHE A 214 23.60 -5.13 -4.65
CA PHE A 214 22.82 -3.96 -5.05
C PHE A 214 21.96 -3.45 -3.89
N TYR A 215 21.23 -4.34 -3.20
CA TYR A 215 20.40 -3.99 -2.05
C TYR A 215 21.23 -3.34 -0.92
N ALA A 216 22.42 -3.85 -0.64
CA ALA A 216 23.31 -3.35 0.41
C ALA A 216 24.02 -2.02 0.09
N LYS A 217 23.83 -1.39 -1.07
CA LYS A 217 24.49 -0.10 -1.34
C LYS A 217 23.95 0.99 -0.41
N LYS A 218 24.86 1.66 0.29
CA LYS A 218 24.59 2.73 1.28
C LYS A 218 23.62 3.82 0.79
N LYS A 219 23.62 4.12 -0.51
CA LYS A 219 22.76 5.14 -1.12
C LYS A 219 21.28 4.75 -1.21
N HIS A 220 20.95 3.45 -1.19
CA HIS A 220 19.58 3.02 -1.41
C HIS A 220 18.74 3.17 -0.15
N PHE A 221 19.25 2.81 1.02
CA PHE A 221 18.50 2.88 2.27
C PHE A 221 19.36 3.46 3.40
N PRO A 222 19.64 4.77 3.36
CA PRO A 222 20.48 5.41 4.37
C PRO A 222 19.82 5.30 5.75
N GLY A 223 20.63 5.01 6.78
CA GLY A 223 20.16 4.87 8.16
C GLY A 223 19.57 3.50 8.51
N PHE A 224 19.42 2.58 7.55
CA PHE A 224 18.91 1.23 7.79
C PHE A 224 20.00 0.17 7.62
N ALA A 225 20.18 -0.66 8.65
CA ALA A 225 21.17 -1.74 8.65
C ALA A 225 20.66 -3.05 8.03
N ARG A 226 19.33 -3.23 7.92
CA ARG A 226 18.70 -4.44 7.37
C ARG A 226 19.26 -4.90 6.02
N PRO A 227 19.53 -4.01 5.04
CA PRO A 227 20.13 -4.43 3.76
C PRO A 227 21.49 -5.10 3.91
N PHE A 228 22.32 -4.61 4.83
CA PHE A 228 23.65 -5.17 5.09
C PHE A 228 23.56 -6.51 5.81
N ALA A 229 22.69 -6.61 6.82
CA ALA A 229 22.45 -7.87 7.54
C ALA A 229 21.93 -8.96 6.60
N PHE A 230 20.92 -8.64 5.78
CA PHE A 230 20.36 -9.57 4.80
C PHE A 230 21.40 -9.98 3.75
N ASN A 231 22.20 -9.04 3.22
CA ASN A 231 23.25 -9.41 2.26
C ASN A 231 24.31 -10.33 2.88
N ALA A 232 24.67 -10.13 4.15
CA ALA A 232 25.56 -11.05 4.86
C ALA A 232 24.95 -12.45 5.00
N GLU A 233 23.65 -12.55 5.34
CA GLU A 233 22.92 -13.83 5.38
C GLU A 233 22.89 -14.53 4.02
N VAL A 234 22.76 -13.76 2.92
CA VAL A 234 22.81 -14.30 1.56
C VAL A 234 24.20 -14.83 1.23
N MET A 235 25.26 -14.09 1.56
CA MET A 235 26.64 -14.51 1.34
C MET A 235 26.99 -15.80 2.10
N LEU A 236 26.46 -15.99 3.31
CA LEU A 236 26.65 -17.22 4.09
C LEU A 236 26.09 -18.48 3.41
N LYS A 237 25.18 -18.35 2.44
CA LYS A 237 24.65 -19.52 1.69
C LYS A 237 25.60 -20.02 0.60
N PHE A 238 26.70 -19.30 0.36
CA PHE A 238 27.68 -19.58 -0.70
C PHE A 238 29.07 -19.90 -0.18
N VAL A 239 29.28 -19.82 1.13
CA VAL A 239 30.51 -20.21 1.83
C VAL A 239 30.34 -21.64 2.33
#